data_AF-A0AAD5UYJ8-F1
#
_entry.id   AF-A0AAD5UYJ8-F1
#
_cell.length_a   1.000
_cell.length_b   1.000
_cell.length_c   1.000
_cell.angle_alpha   90.00
_cell.angle_beta   90.00
_cell.angle_gamma   90.00
#
_symmetry.space_group_name_H-M   'P 1'
#
loop_
_entity.id
_entity.type
_entity.pdbx_description
1 polymer ?
#
loop_
_entity_poly.entity_id
_entity_poly.type
_entity_poly.pdbx_seq_one_letter_code
_entity_poly.pdbx_strand_id
1 'polypeptide(L)'
;MSLSSLFSSFTSVIYADAPAEKPEEEVEEAQEEEEEEEPEDVLPALQEECKQSAKCAAATAHFAHCEEKVNSGQGFPHEDCVEEFCE
;
A
#
# COMPACT_ATOMS: atom_id res chain seq x y z
N MET A 1 31.34 22.81 19.31
CA MET A 1 30.06 22.22 18.89
C MET A 1 29.63 22.91 17.61
N SER A 2 29.49 22.14 16.53
CA SER A 2 29.38 22.66 15.18
C SER A 2 28.00 23.28 14.96
N LEU A 3 27.96 24.53 14.51
CA LEU A 3 26.74 25.27 14.17
C LEU A 3 25.93 24.55 13.07
N SER A 4 26.55 23.64 12.33
CA SER A 4 25.92 22.83 11.29
C SER A 4 24.85 21.86 11.82
N SER A 5 24.88 21.47 13.09
CA SER A 5 23.87 20.56 13.65
C SER A 5 22.59 21.26 14.09
N LEU A 6 22.58 22.59 14.26
CA LEU A 6 21.37 23.35 14.63
C LEU A 6 20.51 23.67 13.39
N PHE A 7 21.13 23.86 12.21
CA PHE A 7 20.40 24.13 10.97
C PHE A 7 19.79 22.87 10.33
N SER A 8 20.27 21.67 10.69
CA SER A 8 19.75 20.42 10.13
C SER A 8 18.46 19.92 10.78
N SER A 9 18.04 20.50 11.91
CA SER A 9 16.74 20.23 12.56
C SER A 9 15.65 21.27 12.23
N PHE A 10 15.99 22.31 11.46
CA PHE A 10 15.03 23.36 11.05
C PHE A 10 14.55 23.22 9.60
N THR A 11 15.09 22.25 8.84
CA THR A 11 14.55 21.86 7.53
C THR A 11 13.73 20.55 7.62
N SER A 12 13.50 20.08 8.83
CA SER A 12 12.46 19.11 9.14
C SER A 12 11.10 19.77 8.85
N VAL A 13 10.50 19.37 7.72
CA VAL A 13 9.15 19.70 7.29
C VAL A 13 8.96 21.17 6.87
N ILE A 14 9.34 21.47 5.62
CA ILE A 14 8.56 22.43 4.83
C ILE A 14 7.44 21.61 4.17
N TYR A 15 6.34 21.45 4.89
CA TYR A 15 5.04 21.27 4.27
C TYR A 15 4.66 22.66 3.75
N ALA A 16 4.64 22.82 2.43
CA ALA A 16 4.28 24.09 1.79
C ALA A 16 2.75 24.29 1.82
N ASP A 17 2.18 24.32 3.01
CA ASP A 17 0.79 24.72 3.22
C ASP A 17 0.77 25.87 4.23
N ALA A 18 0.69 27.07 3.68
CA ALA A 18 0.21 28.24 4.38
C ALA A 18 -0.78 28.91 3.43
N PRO A 19 -2.02 29.10 3.89
CA PRO A 19 -2.38 30.45 4.26
C PRO A 19 -3.05 30.55 5.64
N ALA A 20 -2.77 31.67 6.29
CA ALA A 20 -3.34 32.11 7.55
C ALA A 20 -4.87 32.35 7.46
N GLU A 21 -5.52 32.17 8.61
CA GLU A 21 -6.96 32.34 8.90
C GLU A 21 -7.70 33.46 8.14
N LYS A 22 -8.91 33.13 7.65
CA LYS A 22 -10.19 33.72 8.12
C LYS A 22 -11.41 32.93 7.57
N PRO A 23 -12.54 32.88 8.32
CA PRO A 23 -13.72 32.10 7.97
C PRO A 23 -14.63 32.89 7.05
N GLU A 24 -15.22 32.27 6.03
CA GLU A 24 -16.42 32.78 5.37
C GLU A 24 -17.16 31.64 4.66
N GLU A 25 -18.45 31.63 4.93
CA GLU A 25 -19.50 30.76 4.42
C GLU A 25 -19.68 30.85 2.90
N GLU A 26 -20.03 29.69 2.33
CA GLU A 26 -21.05 29.50 1.30
C GLU A 26 -20.77 29.94 -0.16
N VAL A 27 -21.21 29.03 -1.03
CA VAL A 27 -21.46 29.12 -2.47
C VAL A 27 -20.29 28.80 -3.38
N GLU A 28 -20.27 27.54 -3.85
CA GLU A 28 -20.11 27.28 -5.28
C GLU A 28 -20.92 26.03 -5.66
N GLU A 29 -22.10 26.27 -6.25
CA GLU A 29 -22.77 25.31 -7.11
C GLU A 29 -21.93 25.07 -8.37
N ALA A 30 -22.00 23.83 -8.87
CA ALA A 30 -21.68 23.42 -10.23
C ALA A 30 -20.20 23.32 -10.61
N GLN A 31 -19.63 22.15 -10.32
CA GLN A 31 -18.87 21.44 -11.33
C GLN A 31 -19.29 19.96 -11.24
N GLU A 32 -20.25 19.55 -12.07
CA GLU A 32 -20.29 18.18 -12.55
C GLU A 32 -18.95 17.98 -13.27
N GLU A 33 -17.95 17.53 -12.52
CA GLU A 33 -16.77 16.89 -13.10
C GLU A 33 -17.34 15.70 -13.88
N GLU A 34 -17.32 15.79 -15.21
CA GLU A 34 -17.28 14.60 -16.05
C GLU A 34 -16.15 13.75 -15.46
N GLU A 35 -16.50 12.72 -14.68
CA GLU A 35 -15.57 11.67 -14.27
C GLU A 35 -14.99 11.10 -15.57
N GLU A 36 -13.86 11.64 -16.02
CA GLU A 36 -13.03 10.98 -17.02
C GLU A 36 -12.79 9.58 -16.44
N GLU A 37 -13.39 8.54 -17.04
CA GLU A 37 -13.13 7.16 -16.62
C GLU A 37 -11.63 6.93 -16.70
N GLU A 38 -10.96 6.97 -15.55
CA GLU A 38 -9.57 6.59 -15.44
C GLU A 38 -9.43 5.15 -15.93
N PRO A 39 -8.36 4.82 -16.67
CA PRO A 39 -8.16 3.46 -17.13
C PRO A 39 -8.18 2.50 -15.94
N GLU A 40 -9.04 1.47 -16.01
CA GLU A 40 -9.13 0.45 -14.97
C GLU A 40 -7.76 -0.17 -14.69
N ASP A 41 -7.45 -0.38 -13.40
CA ASP A 41 -6.24 -1.11 -13.02
C ASP A 41 -6.35 -2.55 -13.50
N VAL A 42 -5.48 -2.93 -14.44
CA VAL A 42 -5.41 -4.29 -15.00
C VAL A 42 -4.68 -5.27 -14.07
N LEU A 43 -3.99 -4.78 -13.03
CA LEU A 43 -3.20 -5.59 -12.12
C LEU A 43 -4.02 -6.69 -11.42
N PRO A 44 -5.25 -6.46 -10.91
CA PRO A 44 -6.06 -7.49 -10.28
C PRO A 44 -6.34 -8.67 -11.23
N ALA A 45 -6.75 -8.38 -12.47
CA ALA A 45 -6.99 -9.41 -13.49
C ALA A 45 -5.72 -10.21 -13.79
N LEU A 46 -4.59 -9.52 -13.99
CA LEU A 46 -3.30 -10.18 -14.24
C LEU A 46 -2.82 -11.02 -13.05
N GLN A 47 -3.07 -10.59 -11.82
CA GLN A 47 -2.72 -11.34 -10.62
C GLN A 47 -3.54 -12.64 -10.51
N GLU A 48 -4.84 -12.60 -10.81
CA GLU A 48 -5.70 -13.78 -10.82
C GLU A 48 -5.27 -14.80 -11.88
N GLU A 49 -5.02 -14.34 -13.10
CA GLU A 49 -4.51 -15.19 -14.18
C GLU A 49 -3.15 -15.80 -13.82
N CYS A 50 -2.25 -14.99 -13.25
CA CYS A 50 -0.92 -15.45 -12.85
C CYS A 50 -1.00 -16.55 -11.78
N LYS A 51 -1.84 -16.37 -10.75
CA LYS A 51 -2.08 -17.37 -9.68
C LYS A 51 -2.56 -18.71 -10.23
N GLN A 52 -3.35 -18.71 -11.29
CA GLN A 52 -3.86 -19.93 -11.92
C GLN A 52 -2.90 -20.54 -12.95
N SER A 53 -1.84 -19.83 -13.32
CA SER A 53 -0.88 -20.30 -14.32
C SER A 53 -0.07 -21.49 -13.80
N ALA A 54 0.40 -22.34 -14.72
CA ALA A 54 1.28 -23.46 -14.37
C ALA A 54 2.60 -23.03 -13.70
N LYS A 55 2.98 -21.75 -13.81
CA LYS A 55 4.21 -21.21 -13.20
C LYS A 55 4.03 -20.87 -11.72
N CYS A 56 2.83 -20.49 -11.30
CA CYS A 56 2.59 -20.01 -9.92
C CYS A 56 1.55 -20.83 -9.16
N ALA A 57 0.79 -21.72 -9.81
CA ALA A 57 -0.28 -22.48 -9.16
C ALA A 57 0.22 -23.33 -7.98
N ALA A 58 1.39 -23.96 -8.11
CA ALA A 58 1.98 -24.75 -7.04
C ALA A 58 2.43 -23.86 -5.86
N ALA A 59 3.25 -22.83 -6.13
CA ALA A 59 3.71 -21.89 -5.11
C ALA A 59 2.54 -21.21 -4.37
N THR A 60 1.52 -20.77 -5.11
CA THR A 60 0.30 -20.18 -4.56
C THR A 60 -0.42 -21.17 -3.63
N ALA A 61 -0.52 -22.44 -4.01
CA ALA A 61 -1.15 -23.47 -3.19
C ALA A 61 -0.33 -23.81 -1.94
N HIS A 62 1.00 -23.88 -2.04
CA HIS A 62 1.90 -24.11 -0.90
C HIS A 62 1.83 -22.97 0.10
N PHE A 63 1.89 -21.73 -0.38
CA PHE A 63 1.76 -20.55 0.45
C PHE A 63 0.41 -20.51 1.18
N ALA A 64 -0.70 -20.73 0.46
CA ALA A 64 -2.04 -20.75 1.08
C ALA A 64 -2.17 -21.84 2.17
N HIS A 65 -1.59 -23.02 1.94
CA HIS A 65 -1.58 -24.10 2.92
C HIS A 65 -0.69 -23.76 4.14
N CYS A 66 0.46 -23.11 3.93
CA CYS A 66 1.28 -22.62 5.03
C CYS A 66 0.50 -21.58 5.86
N GLU A 67 -0.13 -20.59 5.22
CA GLU A 67 -0.91 -19.58 5.91
C GLU A 67 -2.04 -20.20 6.72
N GLU A 68 -2.78 -21.17 6.16
CA GLU A 68 -3.84 -21.87 6.89
C GLU A 68 -3.30 -22.57 8.14
N LYS A 69 -2.15 -23.27 8.02
CA LYS A 69 -1.53 -23.99 9.13
C LYS A 69 -1.01 -23.05 10.22
N VAL A 70 -0.32 -21.97 9.84
CA VAL A 70 0.22 -20.98 10.78
C VAL A 70 -0.92 -20.22 11.47
N ASN A 71 -1.91 -19.75 10.71
CA ASN A 71 -3.04 -19.00 11.26
C ASN A 71 -3.99 -19.86 12.10
N SER A 72 -4.07 -21.18 11.84
CA SER A 72 -4.82 -22.13 12.68
C SER A 72 -4.09 -22.57 13.94
N GLY A 73 -2.84 -22.13 14.15
CA GLY A 73 -2.01 -22.53 15.28
C GLY A 73 -1.52 -23.98 15.22
N GLN A 74 -1.60 -24.61 14.05
CA GLN A 74 -1.06 -25.94 13.78
C GLN A 74 0.40 -25.90 13.30
N GLY A 75 0.93 -24.69 13.09
CA GLY A 75 2.32 -24.48 12.75
C GLY A 75 3.29 -24.78 13.89
N PHE A 76 4.56 -24.92 13.55
CA PHE A 76 5.64 -25.05 14.53
C PHE A 76 5.86 -23.71 15.28
N PRO A 77 6.47 -23.74 16.48
CA PRO A 77 6.84 -22.52 17.18
C PRO A 77 7.74 -21.66 16.30
N HIS A 78 7.34 -20.40 16.09
CA HIS A 78 8.03 -19.43 15.24
C HIS A 78 8.08 -19.81 13.75
N GLU A 79 7.16 -20.66 13.28
CA GLU A 79 6.98 -20.88 11.84
C GLU A 79 6.40 -19.63 11.17
N ASP A 80 7.00 -19.25 10.05
CA ASP A 80 6.51 -18.25 9.10
C ASP A 80 6.41 -18.89 7.70
N CYS A 81 5.77 -18.18 6.76
CA CYS A 81 5.55 -18.66 5.39
C CYS A 81 6.42 -17.92 4.37
N VAL A 82 7.57 -17.38 4.79
CA VAL A 82 8.43 -16.56 3.92
C VAL A 82 9.11 -17.41 2.85
N GLU A 83 9.41 -18.67 3.18
CA GLU A 83 9.96 -19.63 2.22
C GLU A 83 8.99 -19.87 1.06
N GLU A 84 7.74 -20.23 1.37
CA GLU A 84 6.69 -20.51 0.39
C GLU A 84 6.26 -19.26 -0.39
N PHE A 85 6.45 -18.07 0.17
CA PHE A 85 6.21 -16.80 -0.52
C PHE A 85 7.25 -16.50 -1.60
N CYS A 86 8.47 -17.02 -1.46
CA CYS A 86 9.60 -16.75 -2.36
C CYS A 86 9.91 -17.91 -3.33
N GLU A 87 9.16 -19.01 -3.28
CA GLU A 87 9.27 -20.18 -4.18
C GLU A 87 8.74 -19.95 -5.60
#